data_AF-A0A7W5DFJ8-F1
#
_entry.id   AF-A0A7W5DFJ8-F1
#
_cell.length_a   1.000
_cell.length_b   1.000
_cell.length_c   1.000
_cell.angle_alpha   90.00
_cell.angle_beta   90.00
_cell.angle_gamma   90.00
#
_symmetry.space_group_name_H-M   'P 1'
#
loop_
_entity.id
_entity.type
_entity.pdbx_description
1 polymer ?
#
loop_
_entity_poly.entity_id
_entity_poly.type
_entity_poly.pdbx_seq_one_letter_code
_entity_poly.pdbx_strand_id
1 'polypeptide(L)'
;MSEPERMVLLIDLYLGPQFGLFELQEQRMLPFNPAQHPLFGHPMARGMVLPEFRGTLAVAEELDCARFHPRFVSEEFDEEPTCWVGDILLFLRDGHGPYIVDQDIKDTSSSFELPTIGVTLRTDLSRLMTKERARHKVQEVLYRDVGIPTRRIAGDEVNPILIGNLYQLHAWSRRKASLNASQQEHLLDSLREGMDKGASAWEVLKLLELSHGYPTYHSKIVMYQAIWIQRLRLELLSARLWIDEPMVPEVRRVVDEYGHWFSRGEK
;
A
#
# COMPACT_ATOMS: atom_id res chain seq x y z
N MET A 1 2.74 -9.02 9.23
CA MET A 1 3.12 -7.93 8.32
C MET A 1 4.50 -7.40 8.70
N SER A 2 5.44 -7.41 7.76
CA SER A 2 6.80 -6.87 7.94
C SER A 2 6.80 -5.33 8.04
N GLU A 3 7.94 -4.72 8.40
CA GLU A 3 8.04 -3.26 8.44
C GLU A 3 7.86 -2.62 7.05
N PRO A 4 8.51 -3.08 5.97
CA PRO A 4 8.27 -2.55 4.62
C PRO A 4 6.82 -2.68 4.17
N GLU A 5 6.15 -3.81 4.44
CA GLU A 5 4.73 -3.98 4.11
C GLU A 5 3.87 -2.92 4.81
N ARG A 6 4.16 -2.57 6.06
CA ARG A 6 3.44 -1.50 6.78
C ARG A 6 3.69 -0.13 6.17
N MET A 7 4.91 0.14 5.71
CA MET A 7 5.25 1.39 5.04
C MET A 7 4.49 1.53 3.71
N VAL A 8 4.51 0.48 2.89
CA VAL A 8 3.79 0.42 1.61
C VAL A 8 2.27 0.55 1.83
N LEU A 9 1.72 -0.16 2.81
CA LEU A 9 0.30 -0.08 3.14
C LEU A 9 -0.14 1.35 3.49
N LEU A 10 0.69 2.14 4.18
CA LEU A 10 0.35 3.54 4.48
C LEU A 10 0.23 4.38 3.20
N ILE A 11 1.11 4.15 2.23
CA ILE A 11 1.06 4.80 0.92
C ILE A 11 -0.18 4.34 0.15
N ASP A 12 -0.47 3.04 0.15
CA ASP A 12 -1.67 2.48 -0.47
C ASP A 12 -2.96 3.06 0.09
N LEU A 13 -3.05 3.23 1.40
CA LEU A 13 -4.22 3.82 2.05
C LEU A 13 -4.32 5.33 1.79
N TYR A 14 -3.19 6.03 1.68
CA TYR A 14 -3.16 7.47 1.43
C TYR A 14 -3.50 7.81 -0.03
N LEU A 15 -2.92 7.08 -1.00
CA LEU A 15 -3.11 7.33 -2.43
C LEU A 15 -4.28 6.55 -3.03
N GLY A 16 -4.60 5.38 -2.49
CA GLY A 16 -5.61 4.45 -3.01
C GLY A 16 -6.95 5.09 -3.39
N PRO A 17 -7.53 6.01 -2.59
CA PRO A 17 -8.75 6.71 -2.96
C PRO A 17 -8.68 7.45 -4.31
N GLN A 18 -7.51 8.01 -4.67
CA GLN A 18 -7.30 8.66 -5.97
C GLN A 18 -7.26 7.68 -7.14
N PHE A 19 -6.84 6.44 -6.89
CA PHE A 19 -6.74 5.37 -7.88
C PHE A 19 -7.97 4.43 -7.89
N GLY A 20 -9.03 4.81 -7.16
CA GLY A 20 -10.26 4.03 -7.09
C GLY A 20 -10.09 2.69 -6.36
N LEU A 21 -9.18 2.64 -5.36
CA LEU A 21 -9.04 1.49 -4.47
C LEU A 21 -10.36 1.21 -3.77
N PHE A 22 -10.91 0.02 -4.00
CA PHE A 22 -12.17 -0.40 -3.38
C PHE A 22 -12.01 -1.63 -2.48
N GLU A 23 -10.91 -2.38 -2.63
CA GLU A 23 -10.57 -3.49 -1.74
C GLU A 23 -9.05 -3.68 -1.71
N LEU A 24 -8.54 -4.12 -0.56
CA LEU A 24 -7.13 -4.43 -0.33
C LEU A 24 -7.07 -5.74 0.45
N GLN A 25 -6.26 -6.67 -0.02
CA GLN A 25 -6.05 -7.96 0.65
C GLN A 25 -4.57 -8.12 1.00
N GLU A 26 -4.29 -8.30 2.29
CA GLU A 26 -2.97 -8.72 2.78
C GLU A 26 -2.89 -10.24 2.82
N GLN A 27 -1.68 -10.79 2.66
CA GLN A 27 -1.38 -12.21 2.92
C GLN A 27 -2.30 -13.18 2.15
N ARG A 28 -2.61 -12.86 0.89
CA ARG A 28 -3.49 -13.70 0.07
C ARG A 28 -2.79 -15.02 -0.22
N MET A 29 -3.49 -16.12 0.07
CA MET A 29 -3.08 -17.46 -0.36
C MET A 29 -3.15 -17.58 -1.88
N LEU A 30 -2.02 -17.94 -2.49
CA LEU A 30 -1.91 -18.25 -3.90
C LEU A 30 -2.50 -19.65 -4.14
N PRO A 31 -3.44 -19.80 -5.10
CA PRO A 31 -4.06 -21.09 -5.35
C PRO A 31 -3.03 -22.06 -5.94
N PHE A 32 -2.87 -23.23 -5.33
CA PHE A 32 -1.95 -24.25 -5.82
C PHE A 32 -2.53 -25.15 -6.91
N ASN A 33 -3.86 -25.28 -6.94
CA ASN A 33 -4.65 -25.94 -7.99
C ASN A 33 -5.38 -24.88 -8.85
N PRO A 34 -5.98 -25.28 -9.99
CA PRO A 34 -6.83 -24.38 -10.76
C PRO A 34 -7.90 -23.70 -9.90
N ALA A 35 -8.06 -22.40 -10.09
CA ALA A 35 -8.93 -21.57 -9.25
C ALA A 35 -9.45 -20.35 -10.00
N GLN A 36 -10.56 -19.80 -9.53
CA GLN A 36 -11.15 -18.62 -10.13
C GLN A 36 -10.30 -17.36 -9.90
N HIS A 37 -10.42 -16.41 -10.83
CA HIS A 37 -9.83 -15.08 -10.70
C HIS A 37 -10.23 -14.41 -9.37
N PRO A 38 -9.40 -13.56 -8.72
CA PRO A 38 -9.77 -12.94 -7.45
C PRO A 38 -10.98 -11.99 -7.54
N LEU A 39 -11.26 -11.43 -8.72
CA LEU A 39 -12.47 -10.66 -9.02
C LEU A 39 -13.72 -11.51 -9.27
N PHE A 40 -13.59 -12.83 -9.37
CA PHE A 40 -14.74 -13.69 -9.63
C PHE A 40 -15.78 -13.55 -8.52
N GLY A 41 -17.04 -13.32 -8.90
CA GLY A 41 -18.13 -13.08 -7.95
C GLY A 41 -18.16 -11.69 -7.32
N HIS A 42 -17.11 -10.85 -7.51
CA HIS A 42 -17.09 -9.51 -6.97
C HIS A 42 -18.11 -8.60 -7.69
N PRO A 43 -18.97 -7.83 -6.99
CA PRO A 43 -20.02 -7.01 -7.61
C PRO A 43 -19.51 -6.02 -8.67
N MET A 44 -18.31 -5.47 -8.48
CA MET A 44 -17.70 -4.53 -9.43
C MET A 44 -17.26 -5.19 -10.73
N ALA A 45 -17.04 -6.52 -10.75
CA ALA A 45 -16.58 -7.27 -11.91
C ALA A 45 -17.71 -8.03 -12.63
N ARG A 46 -18.98 -7.72 -12.31
CA ARG A 46 -20.14 -8.38 -12.91
C ARG A 46 -20.12 -8.21 -14.44
N GLY A 47 -20.23 -9.33 -15.15
CA GLY A 47 -20.25 -9.37 -16.61
C GLY A 47 -18.87 -9.35 -17.27
N MET A 48 -17.78 -9.32 -16.50
CA MET A 48 -16.44 -9.50 -17.04
C MET A 48 -16.16 -10.97 -17.34
N VAL A 49 -15.44 -11.22 -18.42
CA VAL A 49 -14.81 -12.51 -18.69
C VAL A 49 -13.45 -12.49 -18.00
N LEU A 50 -13.30 -13.29 -16.95
CA LEU A 50 -12.09 -13.34 -16.14
C LEU A 50 -11.36 -14.68 -16.40
N PRO A 51 -10.06 -14.65 -16.73
CA PRO A 51 -9.28 -15.87 -16.87
C PRO A 51 -9.11 -16.59 -15.52
N GLU A 52 -9.11 -17.91 -15.54
CA GLU A 52 -8.88 -18.73 -14.36
C GLU A 52 -7.39 -18.96 -14.14
N PHE A 53 -6.99 -19.05 -12.87
CA PHE A 53 -5.66 -19.55 -12.53
C PHE A 53 -5.56 -21.02 -12.86
N ARG A 54 -4.41 -21.43 -13.37
CA ARG A 54 -4.01 -22.84 -13.48
C ARG A 54 -3.41 -23.43 -12.20
N GLY A 55 -3.06 -22.57 -11.24
CA GLY A 55 -2.49 -22.95 -9.94
C GLY A 55 -0.96 -22.94 -9.90
N THR A 56 -0.38 -22.70 -8.71
CA THR A 56 1.07 -22.60 -8.52
C THR A 56 1.82 -23.91 -8.77
N LEU A 57 1.19 -25.08 -8.62
CA LEU A 57 1.84 -26.36 -8.93
C LEU A 57 2.17 -26.48 -10.41
N ALA A 58 1.18 -26.23 -11.28
CA ALA A 58 1.35 -26.28 -12.73
C ALA A 58 2.41 -25.28 -13.22
N VAL A 59 2.40 -24.06 -12.65
CA VAL A 59 3.42 -23.04 -12.96
C VAL A 59 4.80 -23.48 -12.48
N ALA A 60 4.90 -24.04 -11.27
CA ALA A 60 6.17 -24.49 -10.71
C ALA A 60 6.76 -25.69 -11.46
N GLU A 61 5.93 -26.57 -12.00
CA GLU A 61 6.36 -27.67 -12.88
C GLU A 61 6.93 -27.14 -14.19
N GLU A 62 6.25 -26.18 -14.84
CA GLU A 62 6.72 -25.56 -16.09
C GLU A 62 8.08 -24.86 -15.90
N LEU A 63 8.28 -24.20 -14.75
CA LEU A 63 9.51 -23.50 -14.41
C LEU A 63 10.61 -24.41 -13.85
N ASP A 64 10.44 -25.74 -13.86
CA ASP A 64 11.35 -26.73 -13.27
C ASP A 64 11.73 -26.42 -11.81
N CYS A 65 10.74 -25.93 -11.05
CA CYS A 65 10.92 -25.49 -9.66
C CYS A 65 9.91 -26.13 -8.68
N ALA A 66 9.16 -27.15 -9.10
CA ALA A 66 8.18 -27.88 -8.27
C ALA A 66 8.77 -28.47 -6.96
N ARG A 67 10.08 -28.77 -6.95
CA ARG A 67 10.82 -29.19 -5.73
C ARG A 67 10.84 -28.12 -4.63
N PHE A 68 10.63 -26.85 -4.98
CA PHE A 68 10.60 -25.72 -4.06
C PHE A 68 9.18 -25.34 -3.61
N HIS A 69 8.15 -25.96 -4.22
CA HIS A 69 6.76 -25.74 -3.85
C HIS A 69 6.55 -26.16 -2.39
N PRO A 70 5.83 -25.36 -1.59
CA PRO A 70 5.64 -25.64 -0.18
C PRO A 70 4.77 -26.89 -0.03
N ARG A 71 5.14 -27.70 0.95
CA ARG A 71 4.48 -28.93 1.34
C ARG A 71 4.35 -28.96 2.85
N PHE A 72 3.28 -29.57 3.36
CA PHE A 72 3.14 -29.93 4.77
C PHE A 72 3.02 -31.44 4.89
N VAL A 73 3.42 -31.98 6.04
CA VAL A 73 3.23 -33.39 6.35
C VAL A 73 1.92 -33.50 7.14
N SER A 74 0.97 -34.27 6.61
CA SER A 74 -0.31 -34.52 7.28
C SER A 74 -0.13 -35.41 8.52
N GLU A 75 -1.17 -35.55 9.33
CA GLU A 75 -1.16 -36.49 10.47
C GLU A 75 -1.01 -37.95 10.01
N GLU A 76 -1.33 -38.24 8.74
CA GLU A 76 -1.19 -39.54 8.10
C GLU A 76 0.22 -39.76 7.50
N PHE A 77 1.15 -38.82 7.73
CA PHE A 77 2.53 -38.81 7.19
C PHE A 77 2.63 -38.65 5.67
N ASP A 78 1.55 -38.21 5.02
CA ASP A 78 1.57 -37.88 3.60
C ASP A 78 2.04 -36.43 3.38
N GLU A 79 2.92 -36.22 2.40
CA GLU A 79 3.34 -34.89 1.98
C GLU A 79 2.32 -34.29 1.02
N GLU A 80 1.61 -33.26 1.48
CA GLU A 80 0.60 -32.56 0.70
C GLU A 80 1.08 -31.15 0.30
N PRO A 81 0.79 -30.69 -0.92
CA PRO A 81 1.11 -29.33 -1.33
C PRO A 81 0.28 -28.31 -0.55
N THR A 82 0.89 -27.17 -0.21
CA THR A 82 0.19 -26.04 0.40
C THR A 82 0.36 -24.77 -0.44
N CYS A 83 -0.26 -23.67 -0.01
CA CYS A 83 -0.21 -22.40 -0.69
C CYS A 83 1.08 -21.63 -0.40
N TRP A 84 1.58 -20.93 -1.42
CA TRP A 84 2.37 -19.73 -1.15
C TRP A 84 1.44 -18.60 -0.71
N VAL A 85 2.01 -17.59 -0.06
CA VAL A 85 1.30 -16.40 0.40
C VAL A 85 1.96 -15.18 -0.27
N GLY A 86 1.14 -14.33 -0.89
CA GLY A 86 1.55 -13.03 -1.44
C GLY A 86 1.50 -11.92 -0.39
N ASP A 87 2.02 -10.74 -0.71
CA ASP A 87 2.18 -9.66 0.28
C ASP A 87 0.93 -8.77 0.32
N ILE A 88 0.71 -7.94 -0.71
CA ILE A 88 -0.45 -7.05 -0.83
C ILE A 88 -1.07 -7.16 -2.22
N LEU A 89 -2.40 -7.30 -2.28
CA LEU A 89 -3.18 -7.30 -3.50
C LEU A 89 -4.18 -6.13 -3.50
N LEU A 90 -4.02 -5.21 -4.45
CA LEU A 90 -4.85 -4.02 -4.60
C LEU A 90 -5.96 -4.24 -5.61
N PHE A 91 -7.20 -3.95 -5.24
CA PHE A 91 -8.36 -3.98 -6.13
C PHE A 91 -8.79 -2.55 -6.44
N LEU A 92 -8.60 -2.15 -7.70
CA LEU A 92 -8.65 -0.78 -8.16
C LEU A 92 -9.67 -0.64 -9.28
N ARG A 93 -10.11 0.60 -9.54
CA ARG A 93 -11.02 0.90 -10.64
C ARG A 93 -10.60 2.17 -11.36
N ASP A 94 -10.60 2.11 -12.69
CA ASP A 94 -10.39 3.24 -13.58
C ASP A 94 -11.51 3.33 -14.64
N GLY A 95 -11.31 4.15 -15.67
CA GLY A 95 -12.24 4.30 -16.79
C GLY A 95 -12.47 3.04 -17.63
N HIS A 96 -11.62 2.01 -17.50
CA HIS A 96 -11.73 0.72 -18.19
C HIS A 96 -12.37 -0.38 -17.33
N GLY A 97 -12.77 -0.08 -16.08
CA GLY A 97 -13.41 -1.01 -15.17
C GLY A 97 -12.52 -1.41 -13.99
N PRO A 98 -12.89 -2.45 -13.21
CA PRO A 98 -12.05 -2.90 -12.12
C PRO A 98 -10.81 -3.63 -12.66
N TYR A 99 -9.75 -3.64 -11.86
CA TYR A 99 -8.51 -4.37 -12.10
C TYR A 99 -7.82 -4.64 -10.77
N ILE A 100 -6.79 -5.46 -10.84
CA ILE A 100 -5.97 -5.81 -9.69
C ILE A 100 -4.52 -5.47 -9.98
N VAL A 101 -3.78 -5.07 -8.95
CA VAL A 101 -2.32 -5.00 -8.97
C VAL A 101 -1.78 -5.81 -7.79
N ASP A 102 -0.88 -6.74 -8.08
CA ASP A 102 -0.11 -7.47 -7.07
C ASP A 102 1.11 -6.64 -6.68
N GLN A 103 1.42 -6.58 -5.39
CA GLN A 103 2.62 -5.95 -4.86
C GLN A 103 3.47 -6.99 -4.13
N ASP A 104 4.68 -7.21 -4.63
CA ASP A 104 5.71 -8.03 -3.99
C ASP A 104 6.71 -7.11 -3.29
N ILE A 105 6.78 -7.19 -1.96
CA ILE A 105 7.42 -6.20 -1.10
C ILE A 105 8.64 -6.83 -0.42
N LYS A 106 9.78 -6.13 -0.45
CA LYS A 106 11.01 -6.56 0.22
C LYS A 106 11.63 -5.43 1.02
N ASP A 107 12.56 -5.78 1.91
CA ASP A 107 13.33 -4.77 2.67
C ASP A 107 14.17 -3.89 1.74
N THR A 108 14.83 -4.49 0.74
CA THR A 108 15.75 -3.77 -0.16
C THR A 108 15.56 -4.11 -1.62
N SER A 109 15.92 -3.19 -2.53
CA SER A 109 15.89 -3.47 -3.98
C SER A 109 16.82 -4.61 -4.34
N SER A 110 17.98 -4.67 -3.66
CA SER A 110 18.92 -5.77 -3.78
C SER A 110 18.31 -7.10 -3.36
N SER A 111 17.29 -7.15 -2.51
CA SER A 111 16.60 -8.40 -2.14
C SER A 111 15.84 -9.06 -3.29
N PHE A 112 15.45 -8.27 -4.32
CA PHE A 112 14.93 -8.83 -5.57
C PHE A 112 16.02 -9.47 -6.43
N GLU A 113 17.28 -9.06 -6.25
CA GLU A 113 18.44 -9.62 -6.95
C GLU A 113 19.14 -10.72 -6.12
N LEU A 114 19.24 -10.56 -4.80
CA LEU A 114 19.99 -11.32 -3.80
C LEU A 114 19.37 -11.08 -2.39
N PRO A 115 18.77 -12.06 -1.71
CA PRO A 115 18.12 -11.84 -0.41
C PRO A 115 19.08 -11.40 0.72
N THR A 116 18.53 -10.64 1.68
CA THR A 116 19.21 -10.09 2.85
C THR A 116 19.92 -11.15 3.69
N ILE A 117 21.19 -10.87 4.01
CA ILE A 117 22.14 -11.73 4.71
C ILE A 117 21.72 -11.92 6.17
N GLY A 118 21.56 -13.17 6.59
CA GLY A 118 21.23 -13.47 7.99
C GLY A 118 21.35 -14.92 8.46
N VAL A 119 22.06 -15.84 7.79
CA VAL A 119 22.41 -17.14 8.39
C VAL A 119 23.72 -17.67 7.82
N THR A 120 24.68 -17.96 8.70
CA THR A 120 25.92 -18.69 8.41
C THR A 120 25.63 -20.12 7.96
N LEU A 121 25.90 -20.42 6.68
CA LEU A 121 26.46 -21.65 6.07
C LEU A 121 26.22 -21.57 4.55
N ARG A 122 27.30 -21.35 3.78
CA ARG A 122 27.27 -20.98 2.34
C ARG A 122 26.42 -21.90 1.43
N THR A 123 26.16 -23.14 1.81
CA THR A 123 25.40 -24.11 0.99
C THR A 123 23.88 -23.99 1.17
N ASP A 124 23.40 -23.62 2.37
CA ASP A 124 21.96 -23.50 2.63
C ASP A 124 21.41 -22.17 2.10
N LEU A 125 22.23 -21.12 2.13
CA LEU A 125 21.90 -19.82 1.53
C LEU A 125 21.58 -19.95 0.04
N SER A 126 22.42 -20.63 -0.74
CA SER A 126 22.17 -20.78 -2.19
C SER A 126 20.85 -21.51 -2.47
N ARG A 127 20.49 -22.50 -1.65
CA ARG A 127 19.24 -23.24 -1.79
C ARG A 127 18.03 -22.38 -1.39
N LEU A 128 18.12 -21.65 -0.28
CA LEU A 128 17.09 -20.69 0.15
C LEU A 128 16.89 -19.57 -0.88
N MET A 129 17.99 -19.04 -1.44
CA MET A 129 17.94 -18.06 -2.54
C MET A 129 17.21 -18.60 -3.76
N THR A 130 17.51 -19.84 -4.14
CA THR A 130 16.86 -20.47 -5.29
C THR A 130 15.38 -20.72 -5.02
N LYS A 131 15.02 -21.12 -3.78
CA LYS A 131 13.65 -21.30 -3.34
C LYS A 131 12.85 -20.00 -3.37
N GLU A 132 13.40 -18.90 -2.85
CA GLU A 132 12.73 -17.60 -2.88
C GLU A 132 12.57 -17.05 -4.30
N ARG A 133 13.61 -17.16 -5.14
CA ARG A 133 13.51 -16.80 -6.56
C ARG A 133 12.44 -17.62 -7.28
N ALA A 134 12.33 -18.92 -6.97
CA ALA A 134 11.27 -19.77 -7.50
C ALA A 134 9.88 -19.29 -7.06
N ARG A 135 9.69 -18.96 -5.77
CA ARG A 135 8.44 -18.39 -5.25
C ARG A 135 8.03 -17.13 -6.03
N HIS A 136 8.93 -16.15 -6.13
CA HIS A 136 8.62 -14.87 -6.79
C HIS A 136 8.32 -15.08 -8.27
N LYS A 137 9.10 -15.94 -8.94
CA LYS A 137 8.88 -16.20 -10.38
C LYS A 137 7.57 -16.91 -10.63
N VAL A 138 7.20 -17.88 -9.79
CA VAL A 138 5.89 -18.54 -9.92
C VAL A 138 4.76 -17.54 -9.65
N GLN A 139 4.85 -16.72 -8.61
CA GLN A 139 3.83 -15.69 -8.33
C GLN A 139 3.65 -14.73 -9.52
N GLU A 140 4.75 -14.18 -10.05
CA GLU A 140 4.73 -13.27 -11.19
C GLU A 140 4.08 -13.92 -12.43
N VAL A 141 4.43 -15.18 -12.74
CA VAL A 141 3.84 -15.90 -13.88
C VAL A 141 2.35 -16.20 -13.61
N LEU A 142 2.01 -16.68 -12.42
CA LEU A 142 0.64 -17.00 -12.04
C LEU A 142 -0.28 -15.79 -12.20
N TYR A 143 0.12 -14.62 -11.71
CA TYR A 143 -0.65 -13.39 -11.82
C TYR A 143 -0.70 -12.85 -13.25
N ARG A 144 0.43 -12.89 -13.96
CA ARG A 144 0.48 -12.47 -15.38
C ARG A 144 -0.44 -13.31 -16.25
N ASP A 145 -0.54 -14.62 -16.02
CA ASP A 145 -1.40 -15.54 -16.79
C ASP A 145 -2.89 -15.13 -16.72
N VAL A 146 -3.28 -14.41 -15.68
CA VAL A 146 -4.64 -13.90 -15.50
C VAL A 146 -4.77 -12.38 -15.69
N GLY A 147 -3.74 -11.72 -16.21
CA GLY A 147 -3.74 -10.28 -16.50
C GLY A 147 -3.60 -9.39 -15.27
N ILE A 148 -3.00 -9.89 -14.18
CA ILE A 148 -2.68 -9.11 -12.98
C ILE A 148 -1.19 -8.72 -13.04
N PRO A 149 -0.83 -7.44 -13.14
CA PRO A 149 0.57 -7.00 -13.06
C PRO A 149 1.10 -7.12 -11.62
N THR A 150 2.36 -7.54 -11.50
CA THR A 150 3.12 -7.51 -10.24
C THR A 150 4.02 -6.28 -10.19
N ARG A 151 3.97 -5.54 -9.08
CA ARG A 151 4.86 -4.42 -8.74
C ARG A 151 5.83 -4.87 -7.68
N ARG A 152 7.11 -4.82 -8.01
CA ARG A 152 8.20 -5.07 -7.04
C ARG A 152 8.47 -3.77 -6.31
N ILE A 153 8.35 -3.80 -4.99
CA ILE A 153 8.52 -2.63 -4.14
C ILE A 153 9.58 -2.91 -3.09
N ALA A 154 10.57 -2.04 -2.99
CA ALA A 154 11.61 -2.12 -1.99
C ALA A 154 11.38 -1.09 -0.87
N GLY A 155 11.48 -1.53 0.37
CA GLY A 155 11.30 -0.67 1.55
C GLY A 155 12.35 0.43 1.65
N ASP A 156 13.59 0.17 1.22
CA ASP A 156 14.68 1.14 1.20
C ASP A 156 14.53 2.24 0.14
N GLU A 157 13.63 2.08 -0.82
CA GLU A 157 13.24 3.11 -1.79
C GLU A 157 12.12 4.03 -1.28
N VAL A 158 11.49 3.68 -0.14
CA VAL A 158 10.40 4.45 0.42
C VAL A 158 10.93 5.64 1.23
N ASN A 159 10.39 6.83 0.96
CA ASN A 159 10.79 8.05 1.63
C ASN A 159 10.47 8.01 3.15
N PRO A 160 11.47 8.03 4.05
CA PRO A 160 11.23 7.90 5.49
C PRO A 160 10.55 9.12 6.11
N ILE A 161 10.68 10.31 5.50
CA ILE A 161 9.96 11.52 5.94
C ILE A 161 8.47 11.36 5.65
N LEU A 162 8.13 10.90 4.45
CA LEU A 162 6.75 10.60 4.08
C LEU A 162 6.14 9.60 5.05
N ILE A 163 6.81 8.48 5.31
CA ILE A 163 6.28 7.46 6.21
C ILE A 163 6.06 7.98 7.63
N GLY A 164 6.99 8.77 8.17
CA GLY A 164 6.81 9.44 9.46
C GLY A 164 5.56 10.33 9.48
N ASN A 165 5.36 11.11 8.42
CA ASN A 165 4.17 11.95 8.26
C ASN A 165 2.88 11.11 8.14
N LEU A 166 2.88 10.07 7.31
CA LEU A 166 1.70 9.20 7.11
C LEU A 166 1.32 8.45 8.38
N TYR A 167 2.28 7.99 9.19
CA TYR A 167 2.00 7.40 10.51
C TYR A 167 1.27 8.39 11.43
N GLN A 168 1.76 9.63 11.48
CA GLN A 168 1.11 10.69 12.25
C GLN A 168 -0.31 10.91 11.73
N LEU A 169 -0.51 11.15 10.43
CA LEU A 169 -1.82 11.38 9.83
C LEU A 169 -2.79 10.22 10.09
N HIS A 170 -2.36 8.99 9.87
CA HIS A 170 -3.16 7.79 10.07
C HIS A 170 -3.66 7.67 11.52
N ALA A 171 -2.84 8.06 12.51
CA ALA A 171 -3.24 8.06 13.93
C ALA A 171 -4.38 9.06 14.27
N TRP A 172 -4.64 10.05 13.41
CA TRP A 172 -5.75 11.00 13.54
C TRP A 172 -6.96 10.65 12.66
N SER A 173 -6.77 9.83 11.62
CA SER A 173 -7.79 9.54 10.60
C SER A 173 -9.15 9.08 11.15
N ARG A 174 -9.16 8.30 12.24
CA ARG A 174 -10.39 7.72 12.83
C ARG A 174 -10.95 8.50 14.03
N ARG A 175 -10.31 9.60 14.43
CA ARG A 175 -10.76 10.39 15.59
C ARG A 175 -12.03 11.17 15.23
N LYS A 176 -12.87 11.45 16.22
CA LYS A 176 -14.12 12.22 16.01
C LYS A 176 -13.90 13.69 16.36
N ALA A 177 -14.18 14.58 15.42
CA ALA A 177 -14.25 16.01 15.68
C ALA A 177 -15.69 16.43 16.04
N SER A 178 -15.83 17.45 16.89
CA SER A 178 -17.14 18.03 17.23
C SER A 178 -17.58 19.14 16.27
N LEU A 179 -16.68 19.61 15.39
CA LEU A 179 -16.96 20.66 14.42
C LEU A 179 -17.92 20.14 13.35
N ASN A 180 -18.97 20.91 13.05
CA ASN A 180 -19.88 20.62 11.95
C ASN A 180 -19.24 20.93 10.58
N ALA A 181 -19.89 20.55 9.48
CA ALA A 181 -19.35 20.73 8.13
C ALA A 181 -18.97 22.19 7.82
N SER A 182 -19.82 23.17 8.15
CA SER A 182 -19.53 24.59 7.90
C SER A 182 -18.32 25.09 8.71
N GLN A 183 -18.19 24.65 9.96
CA GLN A 183 -17.02 24.98 10.79
C GLN A 183 -15.74 24.32 10.27
N GLN A 184 -15.84 23.09 9.76
CA GLN A 184 -14.71 22.40 9.13
C GLN A 184 -14.25 23.15 7.87
N GLU A 185 -15.17 23.55 6.99
CA GLU A 185 -14.80 24.34 5.80
C GLU A 185 -14.11 25.65 6.17
N HIS A 186 -14.70 26.42 7.10
CA HIS A 186 -14.12 27.68 7.55
C HIS A 186 -12.71 27.50 8.15
N LEU A 187 -12.51 26.42 8.93
CA LEU A 187 -11.19 26.06 9.45
C LEU A 187 -10.20 25.75 8.31
N LEU A 188 -10.60 24.97 7.31
CA LEU A 188 -9.73 24.63 6.19
C LEU A 188 -9.37 25.85 5.34
N ASP A 189 -10.31 26.77 5.13
CA ASP A 189 -10.04 28.03 4.43
C ASP A 189 -9.05 28.90 5.22
N SER A 190 -9.24 29.00 6.54
CA SER A 190 -8.30 29.72 7.42
C SER A 190 -6.89 29.11 7.41
N LEU A 191 -6.79 27.78 7.34
CA LEU A 191 -5.50 27.08 7.23
C LEU A 191 -4.83 27.32 5.88
N ARG A 192 -5.59 27.37 4.78
CA ARG A 192 -5.07 27.74 3.45
C ARG A 192 -4.55 29.17 3.43
N GLU A 193 -5.33 30.12 3.95
CA GLU A 193 -4.89 31.52 4.05
C GLU A 193 -3.67 31.68 4.97
N GLY A 194 -3.61 30.94 6.07
CA GLY A 194 -2.46 30.95 6.97
C GLY A 194 -1.21 30.42 6.30
N MET A 195 -1.34 29.34 5.54
CA MET A 195 -0.25 28.75 4.76
C MET A 195 0.28 29.72 3.70
N ASP A 196 -0.59 30.45 2.98
CA ASP A 196 -0.18 31.48 2.02
C ASP A 196 0.59 32.63 2.68
N LYS A 197 0.34 32.89 3.98
CA LYS A 197 1.01 33.91 4.79
C LYS A 197 2.25 33.38 5.53
N GLY A 198 2.60 32.10 5.37
CA GLY A 198 3.72 31.45 6.07
C GLY A 198 3.48 31.23 7.57
N ALA A 199 2.21 31.18 8.01
CA ALA A 199 1.86 30.91 9.40
C ALA A 199 1.98 29.41 9.72
N SER A 200 2.23 29.10 11.00
CA SER A 200 2.10 27.75 11.52
C SER A 200 0.63 27.35 11.65
N ALA A 201 0.36 26.04 11.61
CA ALA A 201 -0.98 25.55 11.89
C ALA A 201 -1.43 25.95 13.31
N TRP A 202 -0.54 25.87 14.29
CA TRP A 202 -0.83 26.19 15.68
C TRP A 202 -1.35 27.63 15.86
N GLU A 203 -0.72 28.61 15.21
CA GLU A 203 -1.16 30.01 15.24
C GLU A 203 -2.58 30.16 14.68
N VAL A 204 -2.87 29.55 13.54
CA VAL A 204 -4.20 29.58 12.92
C VAL A 204 -5.24 28.93 13.83
N LEU A 205 -4.96 27.74 14.36
CA LEU A 205 -5.89 27.02 15.25
C LEU A 205 -6.16 27.81 16.53
N LYS A 206 -5.13 28.48 17.09
CA LYS A 206 -5.28 29.32 18.29
C LYS A 206 -6.09 30.58 18.03
N LEU A 207 -5.88 31.20 16.88
CA LEU A 207 -6.69 32.35 16.47
C LEU A 207 -8.17 31.97 16.34
N LEU A 208 -8.48 30.83 15.74
CA LEU A 208 -9.85 30.32 15.60
C LEU A 208 -10.48 29.92 16.94
N GLU A 209 -9.71 29.38 17.87
CA GLU A 209 -10.17 29.12 19.23
C GLU A 209 -10.61 30.42 19.93
N LEU A 210 -9.79 31.47 19.82
CA LEU A 210 -10.07 32.77 20.45
C LEU A 210 -11.22 33.53 19.78
N SER A 211 -11.29 33.50 18.45
CA SER A 211 -12.26 34.30 17.68
C SER A 211 -13.61 33.62 17.47
N HIS A 212 -13.64 32.29 17.37
CA HIS A 212 -14.84 31.52 17.01
C HIS A 212 -15.18 30.40 18.00
N GLY A 213 -14.37 30.22 19.05
CA GLY A 213 -14.60 29.20 20.08
C GLY A 213 -14.37 27.76 19.59
N TYR A 214 -13.63 27.57 18.49
CA TYR A 214 -13.34 26.23 17.96
C TYR A 214 -12.32 25.52 18.85
N PRO A 215 -12.66 24.41 19.54
CA PRO A 215 -11.73 23.80 20.48
C PRO A 215 -10.51 23.27 19.75
N THR A 216 -9.31 23.70 20.18
CA THR A 216 -8.05 23.39 19.48
C THR A 216 -7.88 21.91 19.17
N TYR A 217 -8.22 21.02 20.10
CA TYR A 217 -8.08 19.57 19.90
C TYR A 217 -8.92 19.04 18.73
N HIS A 218 -10.16 19.50 18.58
CA HIS A 218 -11.02 19.08 17.48
C HIS A 218 -10.60 19.74 16.16
N SER A 219 -10.12 20.98 16.21
CA SER A 219 -9.52 21.66 15.06
C SER A 219 -8.28 20.90 14.53
N LYS A 220 -7.43 20.35 15.42
CA LYS A 220 -6.32 19.46 15.05
C LYS A 220 -6.79 18.19 14.36
N ILE A 221 -7.85 17.55 14.86
CA ILE A 221 -8.43 16.35 14.24
C ILE A 221 -8.83 16.65 12.80
N VAL A 222 -9.58 17.73 12.57
CA VAL A 222 -10.06 18.13 11.24
C VAL A 222 -8.89 18.42 10.31
N MET A 223 -7.88 19.15 10.76
CA MET A 223 -6.68 19.45 9.97
C MET A 223 -5.96 18.17 9.52
N TYR A 224 -5.61 17.27 10.45
CA TYR A 224 -4.89 16.04 10.09
C TYR A 224 -5.73 15.11 9.19
N GLN A 225 -7.04 15.04 9.43
CA GLN A 225 -7.94 14.30 8.54
C GLN A 225 -7.97 14.90 7.15
N ALA A 226 -8.06 16.23 7.04
CA ALA A 226 -8.06 16.91 5.76
C ALA A 226 -6.76 16.72 4.98
N ILE A 227 -5.62 16.62 5.66
CA ILE A 227 -4.34 16.25 5.02
C ILE A 227 -4.37 14.80 4.55
N TRP A 228 -4.83 13.87 5.40
CA TRP A 228 -4.96 12.45 5.08
C TRP A 228 -5.84 12.19 3.84
N ILE A 229 -6.98 12.87 3.74
CA ILE A 229 -7.88 12.78 2.57
C ILE A 229 -7.58 13.83 1.49
N GLN A 230 -6.42 14.49 1.58
CA GLN A 230 -5.86 15.39 0.56
C GLN A 230 -6.70 16.64 0.22
N ARG A 231 -7.57 17.06 1.14
CA ARG A 231 -8.32 18.33 1.09
C ARG A 231 -7.48 19.54 1.52
N LEU A 232 -6.43 19.30 2.31
CA LEU A 232 -5.40 20.27 2.68
C LEU A 232 -4.04 19.68 2.27
N ARG A 233 -3.35 20.31 1.33
CA ARG A 233 -2.13 19.74 0.74
C ARG A 233 -0.91 20.47 1.27
N LEU A 234 -0.10 19.74 2.03
CA LEU A 234 1.16 20.21 2.61
C LEU A 234 2.32 19.41 2.02
N GLU A 235 3.53 19.95 2.11
CA GLU A 235 4.75 19.24 1.73
C GLU A 235 4.98 18.05 2.66
N LEU A 236 4.89 16.82 2.13
CA LEU A 236 5.04 15.57 2.90
C LEU A 236 6.34 14.82 2.62
N LEU A 237 7.06 15.14 1.54
CA LEU A 237 8.21 14.37 1.07
C LEU A 237 9.54 14.94 1.60
N SER A 238 9.58 16.25 1.87
CA SER A 238 10.82 16.98 2.14
C SER A 238 10.88 17.54 3.56
N ALA A 239 9.74 17.67 4.23
CA ALA A 239 9.64 18.22 5.58
C ALA A 239 8.70 17.37 6.44
N ARG A 240 9.01 17.29 7.75
CA ARG A 240 8.12 16.67 8.73
C ARG A 240 6.98 17.62 9.09
N LEU A 241 5.80 17.07 9.34
CA LEU A 241 4.62 17.80 9.77
C LEU A 241 4.73 18.22 11.25
N TRP A 242 5.28 19.41 11.46
CA TRP A 242 5.26 20.10 12.75
C TRP A 242 4.13 21.11 12.78
N ILE A 243 3.37 21.14 13.88
CA ILE A 243 2.18 22.00 13.98
C ILE A 243 2.55 23.45 14.31
N ASP A 244 3.68 23.64 14.98
CA ASP A 244 4.25 24.87 15.48
C ASP A 244 5.26 25.50 14.49
N GLU A 245 5.63 24.79 13.43
CA GLU A 245 6.42 25.34 12.33
C GLU A 245 5.52 25.91 11.23
N PRO A 246 6.03 26.85 10.41
CA PRO A 246 5.32 27.35 9.23
C PRO A 246 4.79 26.22 8.35
N MET A 247 3.52 26.33 7.96
CA MET A 247 2.95 25.38 7.00
C MET A 247 3.58 25.59 5.63
N VAL A 248 4.07 24.51 5.03
CA VAL A 248 4.65 24.53 3.69
C VAL A 248 3.66 23.89 2.72
N PRO A 249 3.21 24.60 1.66
CA PRO A 249 2.32 24.02 0.65
C PRO A 249 3.01 22.86 -0.08
N GLU A 250 2.22 21.91 -0.59
CA GLU A 250 2.75 20.78 -1.38
C GLU A 250 3.56 21.29 -2.58
N VAL A 251 4.87 21.02 -2.58
CA VAL A 251 5.78 21.36 -3.70
C VAL A 251 5.91 20.18 -4.65
N ARG A 252 6.00 18.97 -4.08
CA ARG A 252 6.05 17.71 -4.82
C ARG A 252 4.92 16.81 -4.38
N ARG A 253 4.19 16.24 -5.34
CA ARG A 253 3.06 15.38 -5.01
C ARG A 253 3.53 13.96 -4.75
N VAL A 254 2.99 13.35 -3.69
CA VAL A 254 3.25 11.93 -3.37
C VAL A 254 2.83 11.01 -4.52
N VAL A 255 1.78 11.39 -5.26
CA VAL A 255 1.31 10.63 -6.43
C VAL A 255 2.31 10.62 -7.58
N ASP A 256 3.17 11.64 -7.69
CA ASP A 256 4.16 11.70 -8.77
C ASP A 256 5.31 10.70 -8.50
N GLU A 257 5.60 10.41 -7.23
CA GLU A 257 6.64 9.46 -6.81
C GLU A 257 6.12 8.01 -6.81
N TYR A 258 4.93 7.77 -6.24
CA TYR A 258 4.43 6.42 -5.97
C TYR A 258 3.21 6.02 -6.83
N GLY A 259 2.69 6.90 -7.68
CA GLY A 259 1.49 6.62 -8.48
C GLY A 259 1.63 5.43 -9.43
N HIS A 260 2.87 5.13 -9.85
CA HIS A 260 3.17 3.99 -10.71
C HIS A 260 2.85 2.63 -10.04
N TRP A 261 2.80 2.56 -8.71
CA TRP A 261 2.42 1.35 -7.95
C TRP A 261 0.98 0.90 -8.20
N PHE A 262 0.10 1.81 -8.63
CA PHE A 262 -1.32 1.54 -8.86
C PHE A 262 -1.63 1.28 -10.33
N SER A 263 -0.63 1.29 -11.22
CA SER A 263 -0.87 1.22 -12.65
C SER A 263 -1.29 -0.19 -13.10
N ARG A 264 -2.33 -0.26 -13.95
CA ARG A 264 -2.89 -1.47 -14.58
C ARG A 264 -1.88 -2.30 -15.40
N GLY A 265 -0.68 -1.80 -15.65
CA GLY A 265 0.32 -2.41 -16.54
C GLY A 265 0.28 -1.79 -17.94
N GLU A 266 1.40 -1.87 -18.66
CA GLU A 266 1.43 -1.55 -20.09
C GLU A 266 0.75 -2.70 -20.86
N LYS A 267 -0.05 -2.35 -21.87
CA LYS A 267 -0.67 -3.32 -22.78
C LYS A 267 0.36 -3.90 -23.75
#